data_AF-A0A2N6AA29-F1
#
_entry.id   AF-A0A2N6AA29-F1
#
_cell.length_a   1.000
_cell.length_b   1.000
_cell.length_c   1.000
_cell.angle_alpha   90.00
_cell.angle_beta   90.00
_cell.angle_gamma   90.00
#
_symmetry.space_group_name_H-M   'P 1'
#
loop_
_entity.id
_entity.type
_entity.pdbx_description
1 polymer ?
#
loop_
_entity_poly.entity_id
_entity_poly.type
_entity_poly.pdbx_seq_one_letter_code
_entity_poly.pdbx_strand_id
1 'polypeptide(L)'
;MNVNIEESVRKFNEFHSVVVFTIDNGKVAKKLGDIGTKHEVSLYPLLIFVCTGDVSEDAIPTYLSEVQGKSKMAIDRIVPEFKKEVLDVLVRRLNFLNQEPDKEMTQKQEKQYLREMFENHLTEEFTNHEVIIEAVNDRIFSIFASELNFKNELEKILYENNEKLTTKKFILDGKVVEPTIKNWLKYFIEKRGTEMIDSINMSVFVSQSENSKILDEDEKRFLFKLLTLYRNLKFFPQSMPSDDGEGWEIIPTEKKEEVSKAAQLSREKKTGTQEVVEQLGGDVSDYPEGSLEREILEEEDEKEKEYQKLLLLSNKYEEGSLERRAIEEEIKKIKN
;
A
#
# COMPACT_ATOMS: atom_id res chain seq x y z
N MET A 1 -34.87 -2.75 -26.69
CA MET A 1 -34.57 -3.02 -25.26
C MET A 1 -34.92 -1.78 -24.43
N ASN A 2 -35.69 -1.88 -23.33
CA ASN A 2 -36.06 -0.72 -22.48
C ASN A 2 -35.30 -0.81 -21.14
N VAL A 3 -34.22 -0.05 -21.01
CA VAL A 3 -33.38 0.00 -19.80
C VAL A 3 -33.44 1.41 -19.20
N ASN A 4 -33.56 1.50 -17.87
CA ASN A 4 -33.66 2.76 -17.15
C ASN A 4 -32.38 3.00 -16.34
N ILE A 5 -31.56 3.96 -16.80
CA ILE A 5 -30.27 4.25 -16.16
C ILE A 5 -30.40 4.73 -14.71
N GLU A 6 -31.45 5.47 -14.35
CA GLU A 6 -31.63 5.95 -12.98
C GLU A 6 -31.90 4.79 -12.02
N GLU A 7 -32.70 3.82 -12.46
CA GLU A 7 -32.98 2.61 -11.69
C GLU A 7 -31.74 1.73 -11.56
N SER A 8 -30.98 1.52 -12.64
CA SER A 8 -29.75 0.74 -12.61
C SER A 8 -28.67 1.40 -11.75
N VAL A 9 -28.52 2.73 -11.80
CA VAL A 9 -27.60 3.45 -10.91
C VAL A 9 -28.00 3.29 -9.44
N ARG A 10 -29.31 3.31 -9.13
CA ARG A 10 -29.78 3.03 -7.77
C ARG A 10 -29.41 1.62 -7.33
N LYS A 11 -29.68 0.59 -8.15
CA LYS A 11 -29.28 -0.80 -7.87
C LYS A 11 -27.76 -0.93 -7.69
N PHE A 12 -26.99 -0.27 -8.54
CA PHE A 12 -25.52 -0.29 -8.48
C PHE A 12 -25.00 0.29 -7.16
N ASN A 13 -25.59 1.39 -6.68
CA ASN A 13 -25.23 2.00 -5.40
C ASN A 13 -25.64 1.16 -4.17
N GLU A 14 -26.48 0.14 -4.35
CA GLU A 14 -26.84 -0.82 -3.30
C GLU A 14 -25.83 -1.99 -3.20
N PHE A 15 -24.87 -2.10 -4.13
CA PHE A 15 -23.82 -3.11 -4.07
C PHE A 15 -22.84 -2.86 -2.93
N HIS A 16 -22.14 -3.92 -2.52
CA HIS A 16 -21.05 -3.82 -1.55
C HIS A 16 -20.01 -2.79 -2.00
N SER A 17 -19.48 -2.00 -1.07
CA SER A 17 -18.56 -0.89 -1.36
C SER A 17 -17.35 -1.32 -2.20
N VAL A 18 -16.80 -2.51 -1.94
CA VAL A 18 -15.73 -3.12 -2.73
C VAL A 18 -16.10 -3.24 -4.22
N VAL A 19 -17.34 -3.63 -4.53
CA VAL A 19 -17.82 -3.74 -5.92
C VAL A 19 -17.91 -2.35 -6.55
N VAL A 20 -18.54 -1.42 -5.85
CA VAL A 20 -18.73 -0.03 -6.32
C VAL A 20 -17.38 0.63 -6.59
N PHE A 21 -16.43 0.61 -5.65
CA PHE A 21 -15.12 1.23 -5.81
C PHE A 21 -14.21 0.51 -6.82
N THR A 22 -14.42 -0.78 -7.06
CA THR A 22 -13.69 -1.50 -8.12
C THR A 22 -14.16 -1.05 -9.50
N ILE A 23 -15.47 -0.85 -9.68
CA ILE A 23 -16.06 -0.44 -10.95
C ILE A 23 -15.87 1.07 -11.18
N ASP A 24 -16.07 1.89 -10.15
CA ASP A 24 -15.88 3.33 -10.15
C ASP A 24 -14.41 3.73 -9.94
N ASN A 25 -13.51 2.99 -10.58
CA ASN A 25 -12.08 3.27 -10.56
C ASN A 25 -11.69 4.13 -11.78
N GLY A 26 -10.82 5.13 -11.56
CA GLY A 26 -10.36 6.03 -12.64
C GLY A 26 -9.76 5.32 -13.85
N LYS A 27 -9.17 4.13 -13.69
CA LYS A 27 -8.65 3.32 -14.81
C LYS A 27 -9.74 2.69 -15.63
N VAL A 28 -10.77 2.17 -14.98
CA VAL A 28 -11.96 1.63 -15.65
C VAL A 28 -12.63 2.74 -16.43
N ALA A 29 -12.84 3.90 -15.80
CA ALA A 29 -13.39 5.10 -16.44
C ALA A 29 -12.54 5.53 -17.65
N LYS A 30 -11.21 5.56 -17.52
CA LYS A 30 -10.29 5.88 -18.62
C LYS A 30 -10.41 4.88 -19.77
N LYS A 31 -10.41 3.57 -19.50
CA LYS A 31 -10.55 2.53 -20.51
C LYS A 31 -11.89 2.60 -21.24
N LEU A 32 -12.97 2.81 -20.51
CA LEU A 32 -14.30 3.06 -21.10
C LEU A 32 -14.28 4.31 -22.00
N GLY A 33 -13.64 5.39 -21.55
CA GLY A 33 -13.49 6.63 -22.32
C GLY A 33 -12.65 6.46 -23.59
N ASP A 34 -11.55 5.71 -23.52
CA ASP A 34 -10.67 5.42 -24.66
C ASP A 34 -11.42 4.63 -25.75
N ILE A 35 -12.10 3.53 -25.36
CA ILE A 35 -12.90 2.71 -26.29
C ILE A 35 -14.10 3.53 -26.80
N GLY A 36 -14.75 4.28 -25.91
CA GLY A 36 -15.90 5.12 -26.24
C GLY A 36 -15.56 6.21 -27.26
N THR A 37 -14.42 6.87 -27.10
CA THR A 37 -13.93 7.88 -28.06
C THR A 37 -13.58 7.24 -29.39
N LYS A 38 -12.86 6.12 -29.37
CA LYS A 38 -12.42 5.39 -30.58
C LYS A 38 -13.58 4.92 -31.46
N HIS A 39 -14.71 4.53 -30.85
CA HIS A 39 -15.87 3.98 -31.55
C HIS A 39 -17.14 4.86 -31.45
N GLU A 40 -16.98 6.09 -30.98
CA GLU A 40 -18.03 7.10 -30.79
C GLU A 40 -19.24 6.60 -29.98
N VAL A 41 -19.01 5.83 -28.90
CA VAL A 41 -20.04 5.14 -28.11
C VAL A 41 -19.92 5.45 -26.63
N SER A 42 -21.04 5.48 -25.91
CA SER A 42 -21.04 5.59 -24.44
C SER A 42 -21.10 4.20 -23.80
N LEU A 43 -20.03 3.81 -23.11
CA LEU A 43 -19.91 2.47 -22.49
C LEU A 43 -20.15 2.46 -20.98
N TYR A 44 -20.11 3.61 -20.31
CA TYR A 44 -20.35 3.66 -18.87
C TYR A 44 -21.78 3.19 -18.50
N PRO A 45 -22.86 3.66 -19.16
CA PRO A 45 -24.20 3.14 -18.90
C PRO A 45 -24.30 1.63 -19.17
N LEU A 46 -23.67 1.15 -20.24
CA LEU A 46 -23.62 -0.27 -20.56
C LEU A 46 -22.97 -1.09 -19.46
N LEU A 47 -21.84 -0.63 -18.90
CA LEU A 47 -21.19 -1.32 -17.79
C LEU A 47 -22.13 -1.43 -16.58
N ILE A 48 -22.80 -0.33 -16.21
CA ILE A 48 -23.77 -0.35 -15.11
C ILE A 48 -24.92 -1.33 -15.38
N PHE A 49 -25.47 -1.36 -16.61
CA PHE A 49 -26.50 -2.32 -16.98
C PHE A 49 -26.03 -3.78 -16.91
N VAL A 50 -24.79 -4.05 -17.31
CA VAL A 50 -24.19 -5.39 -17.20
C VAL A 50 -24.01 -5.78 -15.73
N CYS A 51 -23.43 -4.89 -14.91
CA CYS A 51 -23.17 -5.17 -13.49
C CYS A 51 -24.47 -5.38 -12.68
N THR A 52 -25.55 -4.68 -13.05
CA THR A 52 -26.88 -4.79 -12.40
C THR A 52 -27.75 -5.92 -12.94
N GLY A 53 -27.29 -6.64 -13.96
CA GLY A 53 -28.03 -7.72 -14.62
C GLY A 53 -29.17 -7.25 -15.54
N ASP A 54 -29.31 -5.94 -15.76
CA ASP A 54 -30.31 -5.38 -16.68
C ASP A 54 -29.96 -5.68 -18.15
N VAL A 55 -28.68 -5.92 -18.45
CA VAL A 55 -28.19 -6.40 -19.75
C VAL A 55 -27.25 -7.59 -19.53
N SER A 56 -27.61 -8.78 -20.00
CA SER A 56 -26.70 -9.92 -19.97
C SER A 56 -25.54 -9.74 -20.96
N GLU A 57 -24.42 -10.43 -20.73
CA GLU A 57 -23.26 -10.37 -21.62
C GLU A 57 -23.58 -10.71 -23.09
N ASP A 58 -24.45 -11.69 -23.32
CA ASP A 58 -24.87 -12.09 -24.67
C ASP A 58 -25.80 -11.06 -25.33
N ALA A 59 -26.41 -10.18 -24.54
CA ALA A 59 -27.30 -9.12 -25.00
C ALA A 59 -26.57 -7.79 -25.29
N ILE A 60 -25.26 -7.70 -25.02
CA ILE A 60 -24.45 -6.50 -25.32
C ILE A 60 -24.53 -6.09 -26.80
N PRO A 61 -24.39 -7.00 -27.80
CA PRO A 61 -24.54 -6.63 -29.20
C PRO A 61 -25.90 -5.99 -29.51
N THR A 62 -26.97 -6.51 -28.92
CA THR A 62 -28.35 -6.01 -29.07
C THR A 62 -28.51 -4.63 -28.45
N TYR A 63 -27.93 -4.40 -27.27
CA TYR A 63 -27.92 -3.06 -26.65
C TYR A 63 -27.22 -2.04 -27.58
N LEU A 64 -26.04 -2.39 -28.10
CA LEU A 64 -25.27 -1.49 -28.96
C LEU A 64 -25.98 -1.20 -30.28
N SER A 65 -26.70 -2.16 -30.86
CA SER A 65 -27.44 -1.94 -32.11
C SER A 65 -28.73 -1.14 -31.88
N GLU A 66 -29.56 -1.55 -30.91
CA GLU A 66 -30.90 -0.99 -30.72
C GLU A 66 -30.90 0.34 -29.96
N VAL A 67 -30.01 0.50 -28.98
CA VAL A 67 -29.99 1.69 -28.10
C VAL A 67 -28.97 2.72 -28.58
N GLN A 68 -27.79 2.26 -29.03
CA GLN A 68 -26.69 3.14 -29.46
C GLN A 68 -26.58 3.26 -30.98
N GLY A 69 -27.44 2.60 -31.76
CA GLY A 69 -27.50 2.71 -33.22
C GLY A 69 -26.24 2.21 -33.94
N LYS A 70 -25.46 1.32 -33.32
CA LYS A 70 -24.17 0.88 -33.87
C LYS A 70 -24.35 -0.15 -34.99
N SER A 71 -23.57 0.00 -36.05
CA SER A 71 -23.55 -0.97 -37.14
C SER A 71 -22.93 -2.29 -36.69
N LYS A 72 -23.29 -3.39 -37.37
CA LYS A 72 -22.72 -4.71 -37.09
C LYS A 72 -21.19 -4.71 -37.11
N MET A 73 -20.57 -4.08 -38.11
CA MET A 73 -19.11 -3.98 -38.21
C MET A 73 -18.48 -3.22 -37.02
N ALA A 74 -19.16 -2.20 -36.48
CA ALA A 74 -18.70 -1.51 -35.27
C ALA A 74 -18.86 -2.39 -34.03
N ILE A 75 -20.00 -3.09 -33.89
CA ILE A 75 -20.27 -4.01 -32.79
C ILE A 75 -19.23 -5.13 -32.73
N ASP A 76 -18.88 -5.72 -33.87
CA ASP A 76 -17.85 -6.78 -34.00
C ASP A 76 -16.46 -6.31 -33.55
N ARG A 77 -16.23 -4.99 -33.45
CA ARG A 77 -15.00 -4.39 -32.91
C ARG A 77 -15.13 -3.97 -31.46
N ILE A 78 -16.25 -3.32 -31.10
CA ILE A 78 -16.50 -2.78 -29.75
C ILE A 78 -16.61 -3.91 -28.74
N VAL A 79 -17.40 -4.95 -29.02
CA VAL A 79 -17.71 -5.99 -28.02
C VAL A 79 -16.48 -6.75 -27.55
N PRO A 80 -15.61 -7.28 -28.44
CA PRO A 80 -14.40 -7.96 -28.00
C PRO A 80 -13.44 -7.05 -27.21
N GLU A 81 -13.32 -5.78 -27.62
CA GLU A 81 -12.45 -4.80 -26.95
C GLU A 81 -13.00 -4.45 -25.55
N PHE A 82 -14.30 -4.18 -25.44
CA PHE A 82 -14.97 -3.92 -24.16
C PHE A 82 -14.90 -5.12 -23.21
N LYS A 83 -15.17 -6.34 -23.71
CA LYS A 83 -15.07 -7.55 -22.88
C LYS A 83 -13.65 -7.72 -22.35
N LYS A 84 -12.66 -7.73 -23.24
CA LYS A 84 -11.27 -8.01 -22.89
C LYS A 84 -10.64 -6.94 -22.00
N GLU A 85 -10.85 -5.65 -22.31
CA GLU A 85 -10.16 -4.56 -21.61
C GLU A 85 -10.90 -4.04 -20.37
N VAL A 86 -12.19 -4.38 -20.23
CA VAL A 86 -13.01 -3.88 -19.12
C VAL A 86 -13.67 -5.03 -18.35
N LEU A 87 -14.58 -5.79 -18.97
CA LEU A 87 -15.37 -6.79 -18.23
C LEU A 87 -14.50 -7.91 -17.64
N ASP A 88 -13.65 -8.55 -18.45
CA ASP A 88 -12.82 -9.67 -18.01
C ASP A 88 -11.86 -9.25 -16.88
N VAL A 89 -11.33 -8.02 -16.96
CA VAL A 89 -10.44 -7.44 -15.95
C VAL A 89 -11.20 -7.20 -14.64
N LEU A 90 -12.40 -6.61 -14.71
CA LEU A 90 -13.27 -6.36 -13.56
C LEU A 90 -13.74 -7.65 -12.91
N VAL A 91 -14.26 -8.60 -13.70
CA VAL A 91 -14.71 -9.90 -13.21
C VAL A 91 -13.58 -10.63 -12.50
N ARG A 92 -12.37 -10.63 -13.08
CA ARG A 92 -11.20 -11.25 -12.46
C ARG A 92 -10.84 -10.57 -11.13
N ARG A 93 -10.84 -9.23 -11.08
CA ARG A 93 -10.58 -8.47 -9.84
C ARG A 93 -11.63 -8.74 -8.77
N LEU A 94 -12.91 -8.68 -9.12
CA LEU A 94 -14.03 -8.92 -8.20
C LEU A 94 -14.03 -10.36 -7.67
N ASN A 95 -13.75 -11.34 -8.52
CA ASN A 95 -13.61 -12.74 -8.12
C ASN A 95 -12.42 -12.95 -7.17
N PHE A 96 -11.32 -12.21 -7.34
CA PHE A 96 -10.20 -12.23 -6.39
C PHE A 96 -10.60 -11.62 -5.03
N LEU A 97 -11.28 -10.48 -5.04
CA LEU A 97 -11.71 -9.79 -3.81
C LEU A 97 -12.89 -10.48 -3.10
N ASN A 98 -13.59 -11.39 -3.78
CA ASN A 98 -14.69 -12.15 -3.20
C ASN A 98 -14.20 -13.09 -2.08
N GLN A 99 -14.79 -12.95 -0.90
CA GLN A 99 -14.49 -13.77 0.27
C GLN A 99 -15.52 -14.88 0.50
N GLU A 100 -16.59 -14.90 -0.29
CA GLU A 100 -17.65 -15.90 -0.12
C GLU A 100 -17.14 -17.33 -0.36
N PRO A 101 -17.63 -18.32 0.41
CA PRO A 101 -17.19 -19.71 0.28
C PRO A 101 -17.43 -20.34 -1.09
N ASP A 102 -18.43 -19.85 -1.83
CA ASP A 102 -18.88 -20.36 -3.13
C ASP A 102 -18.24 -19.63 -4.33
N LYS A 103 -17.26 -18.76 -4.09
CA LYS A 103 -16.59 -18.03 -5.17
C LYS A 103 -15.97 -18.96 -6.22
N GLU A 104 -15.96 -18.47 -7.46
CA GLU A 104 -15.46 -19.23 -8.61
C GLU A 104 -13.92 -19.35 -8.63
N MET A 105 -13.20 -18.34 -8.11
CA MET A 105 -11.75 -18.31 -8.20
C MET A 105 -11.11 -19.28 -7.20
N THR A 106 -10.37 -20.25 -7.72
CA THR A 106 -9.59 -21.19 -6.91
C THR A 106 -8.42 -20.51 -6.23
N GLN A 107 -7.98 -21.01 -5.08
CA GLN A 107 -6.81 -20.51 -4.36
C GLN A 107 -5.54 -20.44 -5.23
N LYS A 108 -5.36 -21.37 -6.18
CA LYS A 108 -4.25 -21.33 -7.14
C LYS A 108 -4.33 -20.11 -8.06
N GLN A 109 -5.52 -19.78 -8.54
CA GLN A 109 -5.76 -18.59 -9.37
C GLN A 109 -5.61 -17.31 -8.56
N GLU A 110 -6.02 -17.29 -7.29
CA GLU A 110 -5.82 -16.13 -6.41
C GLU A 110 -4.35 -15.85 -6.16
N LYS A 111 -3.55 -16.88 -5.86
CA LYS A 111 -2.09 -16.75 -5.74
C LYS A 111 -1.48 -16.21 -7.03
N GLN A 112 -1.91 -16.74 -8.18
CA GLN A 112 -1.42 -16.26 -9.47
C GLN A 112 -1.81 -14.79 -9.72
N TYR A 113 -3.03 -14.40 -9.36
CA TYR A 113 -3.49 -13.02 -9.43
C TYR A 113 -2.63 -12.10 -8.56
N LEU A 114 -2.35 -12.51 -7.32
CA LEU A 114 -1.55 -11.72 -6.39
C LEU A 114 -0.10 -11.59 -6.86
N ARG A 115 0.49 -12.63 -7.46
CA ARG A 115 1.81 -12.54 -8.11
C ARG A 115 1.82 -11.48 -9.20
N GLU A 116 0.87 -11.55 -10.13
CA GLU A 116 0.77 -10.58 -11.23
C GLU A 116 0.58 -9.15 -10.72
N MET A 117 -0.22 -8.98 -9.67
CA MET A 117 -0.43 -7.69 -9.00
C MET A 117 0.88 -7.17 -8.40
N PHE A 118 1.61 -7.98 -7.63
CA PHE A 118 2.90 -7.61 -7.03
C PHE A 118 4.02 -7.41 -8.06
N GLU A 119 3.95 -8.07 -9.22
CA GLU A 119 4.96 -7.96 -10.28
C GLU A 119 4.80 -6.70 -11.12
N ASN A 120 3.55 -6.32 -11.45
CA ASN A 120 3.29 -5.37 -12.52
C ASN A 120 2.33 -4.23 -12.16
N HIS A 121 1.61 -4.34 -11.03
CA HIS A 121 0.51 -3.43 -10.70
C HIS A 121 0.54 -2.95 -9.25
N LEU A 122 1.69 -3.00 -8.58
CA LEU A 122 1.77 -2.69 -7.15
C LEU A 122 1.62 -1.18 -6.90
N THR A 123 2.18 -0.33 -7.77
CA THR A 123 1.97 1.12 -7.63
C THR A 123 0.52 1.50 -7.88
N GLU A 124 -0.21 0.70 -8.66
CA GLU A 124 -1.64 0.88 -8.87
C GLU A 124 -2.42 0.66 -7.57
N GLU A 125 -2.08 -0.40 -6.83
CA GLU A 125 -2.71 -0.69 -5.54
C GLU A 125 -2.48 0.42 -4.52
N PHE A 126 -1.32 1.09 -4.54
CA PHE A 126 -1.07 2.26 -3.70
C PHE A 126 -1.98 3.46 -3.99
N THR A 127 -2.65 3.49 -5.14
CA THR A 127 -3.57 4.57 -5.52
C THR A 127 -5.05 4.22 -5.32
N ASN A 128 -5.35 2.98 -4.93
CA ASN A 128 -6.71 2.54 -4.73
C ASN A 128 -7.33 3.13 -3.46
N HIS A 129 -8.66 3.13 -3.42
CA HIS A 129 -9.43 3.52 -2.24
C HIS A 129 -9.13 2.57 -1.07
N GLU A 130 -9.17 3.07 0.18
CA GLU A 130 -8.86 2.29 1.39
C GLU A 130 -9.64 0.97 1.47
N VAL A 131 -10.95 1.01 1.22
CA VAL A 131 -11.84 -0.17 1.11
C VAL A 131 -11.31 -1.25 0.15
N ILE A 132 -10.70 -0.87 -0.97
CA ILE A 132 -10.13 -1.83 -1.92
C ILE A 132 -8.82 -2.39 -1.38
N ILE A 133 -7.98 -1.55 -0.77
CA ILE A 133 -6.71 -1.98 -0.15
C ILE A 133 -6.99 -2.95 1.00
N GLU A 134 -7.97 -2.67 1.85
CA GLU A 134 -8.45 -3.55 2.92
C GLU A 134 -8.90 -4.90 2.37
N ALA A 135 -9.76 -4.90 1.34
CA ALA A 135 -10.20 -6.14 0.72
C ALA A 135 -9.04 -6.95 0.11
N VAL A 136 -8.00 -6.28 -0.43
CA VAL A 136 -6.77 -6.96 -0.88
C VAL A 136 -6.01 -7.54 0.30
N ASN A 137 -5.82 -6.80 1.38
CA ASN A 137 -5.14 -7.26 2.60
C ASN A 137 -5.82 -8.51 3.17
N ASP A 138 -7.14 -8.54 3.24
CA ASP A 138 -7.90 -9.72 3.67
C ASP A 138 -7.61 -10.96 2.79
N ARG A 139 -7.53 -10.77 1.47
CA ARG A 139 -7.13 -11.86 0.56
C ARG A 139 -5.69 -12.31 0.81
N ILE A 140 -4.77 -11.38 1.03
CA ILE A 140 -3.37 -11.70 1.35
C ILE A 140 -3.28 -12.53 2.63
N PHE A 141 -3.96 -12.11 3.71
CA PHE A 141 -3.96 -12.83 4.98
C PHE A 141 -4.65 -14.19 4.88
N SER A 142 -5.76 -14.28 4.15
CA SER A 142 -6.41 -15.57 3.84
C SER A 142 -5.45 -16.54 3.16
N ILE A 143 -4.64 -16.05 2.20
CA ILE A 143 -3.62 -16.87 1.54
C ILE A 143 -2.49 -17.22 2.52
N PHE A 144 -1.97 -16.28 3.31
CA PHE A 144 -0.89 -16.55 4.27
C PHE A 144 -1.29 -17.57 5.34
N ALA A 145 -2.53 -17.50 5.83
CA ALA A 145 -3.07 -18.48 6.78
C ALA A 145 -3.08 -19.91 6.21
N SER A 146 -3.30 -20.03 4.90
CA SER A 146 -3.31 -21.32 4.20
C SER A 146 -1.93 -21.80 3.73
N GLU A 147 -1.00 -20.90 3.43
CA GLU A 147 0.32 -21.21 2.89
C GLU A 147 1.35 -20.12 3.24
N LEU A 148 1.93 -20.23 4.42
CA LEU A 148 2.89 -19.24 4.93
C LEU A 148 4.11 -19.04 4.00
N ASN A 149 4.52 -20.07 3.27
CA ASN A 149 5.65 -19.97 2.33
C ASN A 149 5.40 -19.00 1.16
N PHE A 150 4.12 -18.71 0.84
CA PHE A 150 3.77 -17.78 -0.22
C PHE A 150 4.23 -16.35 0.09
N LYS A 151 4.34 -15.98 1.37
CA LYS A 151 4.93 -14.70 1.81
C LYS A 151 6.36 -14.51 1.29
N ASN A 152 7.19 -15.56 1.33
CA ASN A 152 8.57 -15.49 0.83
C ASN A 152 8.62 -15.33 -0.70
N GLU A 153 7.61 -15.85 -1.40
CA GLU A 153 7.47 -15.67 -2.84
C GLU A 153 7.12 -14.21 -3.19
N LEU A 154 6.17 -13.60 -2.48
CA LEU A 154 5.84 -12.18 -2.66
C LEU A 154 7.02 -11.28 -2.30
N GLU A 155 7.78 -11.61 -1.25
CA GLU A 155 8.99 -10.87 -0.88
C GLU A 155 10.02 -10.92 -2.03
N LYS A 156 10.23 -12.09 -2.63
CA LYS A 156 11.13 -12.24 -3.79
C LYS A 156 10.63 -11.41 -4.99
N ILE A 157 9.34 -11.47 -5.30
CA ILE A 157 8.75 -10.69 -6.38
C ILE A 157 8.99 -9.20 -6.16
N LEU A 158 8.82 -8.71 -4.93
CA LEU A 158 9.03 -7.31 -4.59
C LEU A 158 10.48 -6.87 -4.85
N TYR A 159 11.47 -7.71 -4.52
CA TYR A 159 12.89 -7.45 -4.83
C TYR A 159 13.23 -7.53 -6.33
N GLU A 160 12.38 -8.15 -7.14
CA GLU A 160 12.56 -8.32 -8.58
C GLU A 160 11.68 -7.37 -9.42
N ASN A 161 10.79 -6.61 -8.77
CA ASN A 161 9.79 -5.74 -9.40
C ASN A 161 10.45 -4.56 -10.15
N ASN A 162 10.12 -4.43 -11.43
CA ASN A 162 10.65 -3.41 -12.36
C ASN A 162 9.69 -2.24 -12.63
N GLU A 163 8.58 -2.17 -11.90
CA GLU A 163 7.63 -1.05 -11.95
C GLU A 163 8.32 0.23 -11.46
N LYS A 164 8.12 1.34 -12.18
CA LYS A 164 8.67 2.64 -11.79
C LYS A 164 7.85 3.20 -10.63
N LEU A 165 8.50 3.46 -9.50
CA LEU A 165 7.86 4.04 -8.33
C LEU A 165 7.78 5.57 -8.41
N THR A 166 8.84 6.19 -8.93
CA THR A 166 8.97 7.64 -9.05
C THR A 166 9.44 8.02 -10.45
N THR A 167 9.48 9.32 -10.74
CA THR A 167 9.86 9.88 -12.05
C THR A 167 11.21 10.59 -12.03
N LYS A 168 11.69 10.99 -10.85
CA LYS A 168 12.95 11.72 -10.70
C LYS A 168 14.16 10.83 -11.01
N LYS A 169 15.25 11.47 -11.44
CA LYS A 169 16.54 10.82 -11.69
C LYS A 169 17.01 10.08 -10.43
N PHE A 170 17.39 8.82 -10.57
CA PHE A 170 17.79 7.98 -9.45
C PHE A 170 19.24 7.52 -9.59
N ILE A 171 20.02 7.62 -8.51
CA ILE A 171 21.43 7.25 -8.48
C ILE A 171 21.62 6.07 -7.51
N LEU A 172 22.15 4.96 -8.02
CA LEU A 172 22.46 3.75 -7.26
C LEU A 172 23.88 3.30 -7.60
N ASP A 173 24.71 3.04 -6.59
CA ASP A 173 26.13 2.67 -6.79
C ASP A 173 26.90 3.67 -7.70
N GLY A 174 26.60 4.97 -7.57
CA GLY A 174 27.19 6.03 -8.39
C GLY A 174 26.73 6.05 -9.86
N LYS A 175 25.78 5.19 -10.25
CA LYS A 175 25.23 5.11 -11.61
C LYS A 175 23.80 5.61 -11.65
N VAL A 176 23.44 6.24 -12.77
CA VAL A 176 22.04 6.60 -13.04
C VAL A 176 21.30 5.33 -13.44
N VAL A 177 20.24 5.00 -12.72
CA VAL A 177 19.36 3.85 -13.02
C VAL A 177 17.91 4.28 -12.99
N GLU A 178 17.02 3.42 -13.47
CA GLU A 178 15.57 3.68 -13.39
C GLU A 178 15.09 3.61 -11.93
N PRO A 179 14.19 4.51 -11.50
CA PRO A 179 13.62 4.55 -10.15
C PRO A 179 12.56 3.46 -9.92
N THR A 180 12.92 2.19 -10.12
CA THR A 180 12.01 1.06 -9.93
C THR A 180 11.84 0.69 -8.47
N ILE A 181 10.77 -0.04 -8.14
CA ILE A 181 10.54 -0.61 -6.80
C ILE A 181 11.78 -1.37 -6.30
N LYS A 182 12.31 -2.29 -7.11
CA LYS A 182 13.56 -3.01 -6.82
C LYS A 182 14.73 -2.08 -6.48
N ASN A 183 14.95 -1.04 -7.27
CA ASN A 183 16.10 -0.15 -7.08
C ASN A 183 15.93 0.74 -5.84
N TRP A 184 14.70 1.16 -5.52
CA TRP A 184 14.38 1.85 -4.28
C TRP A 184 14.63 0.98 -3.04
N LEU A 185 14.18 -0.27 -3.07
CA LEU A 185 14.42 -1.21 -1.97
C LEU A 185 15.92 -1.52 -1.81
N LYS A 186 16.63 -1.75 -2.91
CA LYS A 186 18.09 -1.94 -2.86
C LYS A 186 18.80 -0.73 -2.24
N TYR A 187 18.46 0.48 -2.68
CA TYR A 187 19.02 1.71 -2.12
C TYR A 187 18.70 1.89 -0.63
N PHE A 188 17.47 1.58 -0.22
CA PHE A 188 17.06 1.65 1.18
C PHE A 188 17.85 0.67 2.05
N ILE A 189 17.95 -0.59 1.62
CA ILE A 189 18.68 -1.65 2.33
C ILE A 189 20.17 -1.31 2.44
N GLU A 190 20.79 -0.74 1.40
CA GLU A 190 22.19 -0.29 1.45
C GLU A 190 22.43 0.84 2.47
N LYS A 191 21.42 1.69 2.71
CA LYS A 191 21.53 2.84 3.62
C LYS A 191 21.12 2.55 5.05
N ARG A 192 20.15 1.66 5.26
CA ARG A 192 19.54 1.37 6.58
C ARG A 192 19.78 -0.04 7.09
N GLY A 193 20.30 -0.94 6.25
CA GLY A 193 20.48 -2.34 6.59
C GLY A 193 19.22 -3.17 6.37
N THR A 194 19.23 -4.39 6.91
CA THR A 194 18.19 -5.40 6.71
C THR A 194 17.41 -5.73 7.99
N GLU A 195 17.69 -5.04 9.09
CA GLU A 195 17.04 -5.23 10.39
C GLU A 195 15.60 -4.71 10.36
N MET A 196 14.84 -4.97 11.43
CA MET A 196 13.47 -4.47 11.54
C MET A 196 13.51 -2.96 11.66
N ILE A 197 12.92 -2.26 10.68
CA ILE A 197 13.02 -0.81 10.56
C ILE A 197 11.73 -0.16 11.06
N ASP A 198 11.86 0.75 12.01
CA ASP A 198 10.76 1.55 12.54
C ASP A 198 10.30 2.67 11.58
N SER A 199 9.18 3.28 11.93
CA SER A 199 8.53 4.38 11.22
C SER A 199 9.40 5.64 11.14
N ILE A 200 10.24 5.89 12.15
CA ILE A 200 11.14 7.05 12.25
C ILE A 200 12.24 6.92 11.19
N ASN A 201 12.92 5.79 11.14
CA ASN A 201 13.98 5.49 10.19
C ASN A 201 13.50 5.56 8.74
N MET A 202 12.28 5.09 8.47
CA MET A 202 11.62 5.27 7.16
C MET A 202 11.39 6.76 6.86
N SER A 203 10.85 7.53 7.82
CA SER A 203 10.60 8.96 7.67
C SER A 203 11.87 9.77 7.43
N VAL A 204 12.94 9.50 8.17
CA VAL A 204 14.26 10.11 7.99
C VAL A 204 14.81 9.74 6.61
N PHE A 205 14.68 8.49 6.18
CA PHE A 205 15.10 8.09 4.83
C PHE A 205 14.33 8.81 3.72
N VAL A 206 13.00 8.91 3.82
CA VAL A 206 12.15 9.58 2.83
C VAL A 206 12.42 11.09 2.76
N SER A 207 12.80 11.72 3.88
CA SER A 207 13.04 13.17 3.94
C SER A 207 14.48 13.57 3.62
N GLN A 208 15.48 12.75 3.99
CA GLN A 208 16.89 13.18 4.01
C GLN A 208 17.80 12.48 3.00
N SER A 209 17.42 11.31 2.48
CA SER A 209 18.29 10.57 1.55
C SER A 209 18.49 11.32 0.24
N GLU A 210 19.64 11.09 -0.41
CA GLU A 210 20.05 11.85 -1.59
C GLU A 210 19.05 11.73 -2.75
N ASN A 211 18.51 10.54 -2.98
CA ASN A 211 17.49 10.29 -4.01
C ASN A 211 16.08 10.73 -3.59
N SER A 212 15.76 10.75 -2.28
CA SER A 212 14.40 11.02 -1.80
C SER A 212 14.12 12.50 -1.59
N LYS A 213 15.14 13.30 -1.24
CA LYS A 213 15.00 14.75 -1.02
C LYS A 213 14.53 15.55 -2.24
N ILE A 214 14.68 14.99 -3.45
CA ILE A 214 14.29 15.62 -4.73
C ILE A 214 12.88 15.21 -5.20
N LEU A 215 12.25 14.26 -4.50
CA LEU A 215 10.90 13.81 -4.79
C LEU A 215 9.89 14.88 -4.38
N ASP A 216 8.78 14.94 -5.11
CA ASP A 216 7.60 15.66 -4.65
C ASP A 216 6.85 14.89 -3.56
N GLU A 217 5.85 15.50 -2.95
CA GLU A 217 5.12 14.92 -1.81
C GLU A 217 4.33 13.65 -2.19
N ASP A 218 3.80 13.57 -3.41
CA ASP A 218 3.13 12.36 -3.90
C ASP A 218 4.13 11.21 -4.08
N GLU A 219 5.29 11.47 -4.68
CA GLU A 219 6.35 10.48 -4.84
C GLU A 219 6.94 10.04 -3.48
N LYS A 220 7.10 10.95 -2.52
CA LYS A 220 7.48 10.59 -1.15
C LYS A 220 6.44 9.71 -0.48
N ARG A 221 5.15 9.99 -0.70
CA ARG A 221 4.05 9.16 -0.18
C ARG A 221 4.11 7.75 -0.74
N PHE A 222 4.34 7.58 -2.05
CA PHE A 222 4.53 6.25 -2.65
C PHE A 222 5.76 5.54 -2.12
N LEU A 223 6.88 6.26 -1.95
CA LEU A 223 8.08 5.68 -1.36
C LEU A 223 7.80 5.20 0.07
N PHE A 224 7.12 6.00 0.88
CA PHE A 224 6.76 5.60 2.24
C PHE A 224 5.87 4.35 2.25
N LYS A 225 4.84 4.29 1.39
CA LYS A 225 3.99 3.09 1.24
C LYS A 225 4.79 1.85 0.84
N LEU A 226 5.75 1.99 -0.08
CA LEU A 226 6.62 0.89 -0.46
C LEU A 226 7.46 0.38 0.72
N LEU A 227 8.03 1.28 1.51
CA LEU A 227 8.86 0.90 2.66
C LEU A 227 8.02 0.25 3.78
N THR A 228 6.82 0.76 4.03
CA THR A 228 5.88 0.14 4.97
C THR A 228 5.45 -1.25 4.49
N LEU A 229 5.10 -1.40 3.21
CA LEU A 229 4.79 -2.71 2.62
C LEU A 229 5.97 -3.67 2.76
N TYR A 230 7.19 -3.20 2.46
CA TYR A 230 8.40 -3.99 2.61
C TYR A 230 8.58 -4.49 4.05
N ARG A 231 8.47 -3.60 5.03
CA ARG A 231 8.56 -3.94 6.45
C ARG A 231 7.49 -4.96 6.83
N ASN A 232 6.23 -4.65 6.52
CA ASN A 232 5.08 -5.45 6.90
C ASN A 232 5.12 -6.83 6.26
N LEU A 233 5.56 -6.93 5.00
CA LEU A 233 5.75 -8.21 4.33
C LEU A 233 6.93 -8.97 4.91
N LYS A 234 8.14 -8.39 4.96
CA LYS A 234 9.36 -9.10 5.37
C LYS A 234 9.32 -9.57 6.81
N PHE A 235 8.82 -8.73 7.71
CA PHE A 235 8.75 -9.00 9.15
C PHE A 235 7.34 -9.42 9.58
N PHE A 236 6.54 -10.01 8.69
CA PHE A 236 5.27 -10.62 9.09
C PHE A 236 5.52 -11.89 9.91
N PRO A 237 4.84 -12.09 11.07
CA PRO A 237 3.84 -11.21 11.68
C PRO A 237 4.40 -10.19 12.69
N GLN A 238 5.70 -10.20 12.98
CA GLN A 238 6.34 -9.36 14.02
C GLN A 238 6.13 -7.85 13.86
N SER A 239 5.86 -7.39 12.63
CA SER A 239 5.64 -5.97 12.29
C SER A 239 4.19 -5.54 12.39
N MET A 240 3.27 -6.43 12.76
CA MET A 240 1.88 -6.09 12.95
C MET A 240 1.69 -5.38 14.31
N PRO A 241 0.76 -4.40 14.41
CA PRO A 241 0.62 -3.57 15.61
C PRO A 241 -0.05 -4.28 16.80
N SER A 242 -0.76 -5.39 16.57
CA SER A 242 -1.46 -6.14 17.61
C SER A 242 -1.43 -7.65 17.35
N ASP A 243 -1.74 -8.45 18.38
CA ASP A 243 -1.84 -9.91 18.25
C ASP A 243 -3.20 -10.40 17.74
N ASP A 244 -4.23 -9.56 17.78
CA ASP A 244 -5.63 -9.92 17.47
C ASP A 244 -6.05 -9.63 16.02
N GLY A 245 -5.16 -9.04 15.22
CA GLY A 245 -5.44 -8.69 13.82
C GLY A 245 -5.84 -7.23 13.61
N GLU A 246 -6.09 -6.47 14.67
CA GLU A 246 -6.47 -5.05 14.53
C GLU A 246 -5.37 -4.24 13.85
N GLY A 247 -5.73 -3.50 12.81
CA GLY A 247 -4.79 -2.65 12.06
C GLY A 247 -3.74 -3.43 11.25
N TRP A 248 -3.90 -4.74 11.06
CA TRP A 248 -3.01 -5.52 10.22
C TRP A 248 -3.10 -5.11 8.76
N GLU A 249 -1.97 -4.77 8.17
CA GLU A 249 -1.89 -4.35 6.77
C GLU A 249 -0.61 -4.89 6.15
N ILE A 250 -0.69 -5.53 4.98
CA ILE A 250 0.49 -5.79 4.15
C ILE A 250 0.69 -4.64 3.17
N ILE A 251 -0.37 -4.23 2.48
CA ILE A 251 -0.41 -3.02 1.68
C ILE A 251 -0.97 -1.90 2.57
N PRO A 252 -0.19 -0.84 2.84
CA PRO A 252 -0.60 0.20 3.77
C PRO A 252 -1.74 1.06 3.21
N THR A 253 -2.71 1.37 4.07
CA THR A 253 -3.79 2.32 3.74
C THR A 253 -3.32 3.76 4.00
N GLU A 254 -3.90 4.73 3.28
CA GLU A 254 -3.84 6.13 3.71
C GLU A 254 -4.95 6.34 4.72
N LYS A 255 -4.74 5.90 5.97
CA LYS A 255 -5.62 6.33 7.04
C LYS A 255 -5.60 7.86 7.02
N LYS A 256 -6.79 8.48 6.94
CA LYS A 256 -6.96 9.91 7.23
C LYS A 256 -6.70 10.14 8.72
N GLU A 257 -5.50 9.82 9.17
CA GLU A 257 -5.02 10.29 10.45
C GLU A 257 -4.76 11.78 10.29
N GLU A 258 -5.38 12.56 11.18
CA GLU A 258 -4.96 13.94 11.44
C GLU A 258 -3.44 13.94 11.47
N VAL A 259 -2.82 14.62 10.50
CA VAL A 259 -1.38 14.57 10.25
C VAL A 259 -0.66 14.58 11.60
N SER A 260 -0.09 13.43 11.95
CA SER A 260 0.58 13.20 13.22
C SER A 260 1.42 14.43 13.57
N LYS A 261 1.26 14.92 14.80
CA LYS A 261 1.99 16.08 15.30
C LYS A 261 3.50 15.82 15.19
N ALA A 262 3.95 14.58 15.39
CA ALA A 262 5.33 14.15 15.16
C ALA A 262 5.76 14.28 13.68
N ALA A 263 4.89 13.91 12.74
CA ALA A 263 5.14 14.05 11.30
C ALA A 263 5.17 15.52 10.86
N GLN A 264 4.35 16.40 11.46
CA GLN A 264 4.42 17.85 11.24
C GLN A 264 5.72 18.44 11.77
N LEU A 265 6.09 18.09 13.01
CA LEU A 265 7.30 18.58 13.67
C LEU A 265 8.57 18.17 12.92
N SER A 266 8.62 16.93 12.41
CA SER A 266 9.74 16.41 11.61
C SER A 266 9.84 17.04 10.21
N ARG A 267 8.72 17.55 9.66
CA ARG A 267 8.68 18.26 8.37
C ARG A 267 9.06 19.73 8.50
N GLU A 268 8.67 20.38 9.58
CA GLU A 268 8.92 21.82 9.79
C GLU A 268 10.34 22.12 10.27
N LYS A 269 10.98 21.18 10.98
CA LYS A 269 12.36 21.37 11.44
C LYS A 269 13.17 20.10 11.17
N LYS A 270 14.39 20.25 10.66
CA LYS A 270 15.38 19.15 10.56
C LYS A 270 15.91 18.80 11.96
N THR A 271 15.02 18.41 12.86
CA THR A 271 15.32 18.20 14.29
C THR A 271 15.42 16.72 14.59
N GLY A 272 16.29 16.36 15.54
CA GLY A 272 16.50 14.96 15.95
C GLY A 272 15.33 14.42 16.77
N THR A 273 15.31 13.11 17.01
CA THR A 273 14.25 12.39 17.74
C THR A 273 13.95 12.99 19.12
N GLN A 274 14.98 13.43 19.85
CA GLN A 274 14.83 14.07 21.18
C GLN A 274 14.01 15.37 21.17
N GLU A 275 14.19 16.22 20.15
CA GLU A 275 13.42 17.48 20.04
C GLU A 275 11.96 17.23 19.64
N VAL A 276 11.68 16.11 18.98
CA VAL A 276 10.31 15.67 18.66
C VAL A 276 9.62 15.20 19.95
N VAL A 277 10.30 14.41 20.79
CA VAL A 277 9.79 13.96 22.10
C VAL A 277 9.44 15.12 23.02
N GLU A 278 10.34 16.11 23.19
CA GLU A 278 10.07 17.30 24.01
C GLU A 278 8.88 18.13 23.51
N GLN A 279 8.60 18.13 22.21
CA GLN A 279 7.54 18.92 21.60
C GLN A 279 6.19 18.21 21.52
N LEU A 280 6.17 16.87 21.57
CA LEU A 280 4.94 16.08 21.66
C LEU A 280 4.22 16.40 22.98
N GLY A 281 4.93 16.28 24.10
CA GLY A 281 4.39 16.50 25.45
C GLY A 281 3.29 15.49 25.84
N GLY A 282 2.99 15.36 27.13
CA GLY A 282 2.00 14.39 27.65
C GLY A 282 2.61 13.03 27.99
N ASP A 283 1.78 12.13 28.51
CA ASP A 283 2.14 10.74 28.79
C ASP A 283 1.86 9.84 27.58
N VAL A 284 2.53 8.68 27.49
CA VAL A 284 2.34 7.67 26.43
C VAL A 284 0.86 7.31 26.22
N SER A 285 0.08 7.28 27.31
CA SER A 285 -1.36 6.97 27.30
C SER A 285 -2.23 8.03 26.64
N ASP A 286 -1.70 9.23 26.40
CA ASP A 286 -2.44 10.32 25.75
C ASP A 286 -2.54 10.13 24.24
N TYR A 287 -1.84 9.13 23.68
CA TYR A 287 -1.76 8.85 22.26
C TYR A 287 -2.34 7.48 21.90
N PRO A 288 -3.03 7.32 20.75
CA PRO A 288 -3.60 6.05 20.34
C PRO A 288 -2.56 4.93 20.24
N GLU A 289 -2.96 3.70 20.56
CA GLU A 289 -2.14 2.51 20.37
C GLU A 289 -1.76 2.35 18.89
N GLY A 290 -0.46 2.19 18.60
CA GLY A 290 0.08 2.15 17.24
C GLY A 290 0.23 3.50 16.54
N SER A 291 -0.01 4.63 17.23
CA SER A 291 0.30 5.96 16.67
C SER A 291 1.80 6.26 16.69
N LEU A 292 2.26 7.07 15.73
CA LEU A 292 3.66 7.47 15.62
C LEU A 292 4.16 8.20 16.89
N GLU A 293 3.30 9.01 17.50
CA GLU A 293 3.58 9.70 18.77
C GLU A 293 3.82 8.72 19.91
N ARG A 294 2.98 7.68 19.99
CA ARG A 294 3.10 6.67 21.02
C ARG A 294 4.36 5.83 20.84
N GLU A 295 4.65 5.39 19.61
CA GLU A 295 5.90 4.69 19.28
C GLU A 295 7.13 5.52 19.68
N ILE A 296 7.14 6.82 19.38
CA ILE A 296 8.25 7.73 19.72
C ILE A 296 8.44 7.86 21.24
N LEU A 297 7.33 7.98 21.99
CA LEU A 297 7.40 8.13 23.45
C LEU A 297 7.75 6.81 24.14
N GLU A 298 7.26 5.67 23.64
CA GLU A 298 7.62 4.34 24.14
C GLU A 298 9.11 4.03 23.89
N GLU A 299 9.65 4.37 22.72
CA GLU A 299 11.07 4.18 22.40
C GLU A 299 11.98 5.06 23.28
N GLU A 300 11.59 6.32 23.55
CA GLU A 300 12.36 7.19 24.45
C GLU A 300 12.28 6.70 25.90
N ASP A 301 11.12 6.23 26.36
CA ASP A 301 10.97 5.65 27.71
C ASP A 301 11.80 4.36 27.86
N GLU A 302 11.91 3.54 26.81
CA GLU A 302 12.82 2.39 26.78
C GLU A 302 14.29 2.81 26.84
N LYS A 303 14.71 3.81 26.04
CA LYS A 303 16.07 4.36 26.09
C LYS A 303 16.40 4.97 27.44
N GLU A 304 15.47 5.67 28.07
CA GLU A 304 15.65 6.26 29.40
C GLU A 304 15.76 5.16 30.47
N LYS A 305 14.91 4.12 30.41
CA LYS A 305 15.03 2.94 31.29
C LYS A 305 16.38 2.24 31.12
N GLU A 306 16.86 2.08 29.89
CA GLU A 306 18.16 1.48 29.60
C GLU A 306 19.31 2.37 30.11
N TYR A 307 19.23 3.69 29.89
CA TYR A 307 20.17 4.67 30.40
C TYR A 307 20.25 4.65 31.94
N GLN A 308 19.11 4.64 32.65
CA GLN A 308 19.07 4.54 34.11
C GLN A 308 19.65 3.21 34.61
N LYS A 309 19.39 2.10 33.91
CA LYS A 309 19.97 0.79 34.22
C LYS A 309 21.48 0.81 34.04
N LEU A 310 22.01 1.42 32.99
CA LEU A 310 23.46 1.55 32.76
C LEU A 310 24.12 2.48 33.79
N LEU A 311 23.46 3.57 34.21
CA LEU A 311 23.94 4.40 35.32
C LEU A 311 24.04 3.59 36.62
N LEU A 312 22.99 2.84 36.96
CA LEU A 312 22.99 1.93 38.11
C LEU A 312 24.08 0.86 38.00
N LEU A 313 24.34 0.36 36.79
CA LEU A 313 25.36 -0.64 36.53
C LEU A 313 26.78 -0.05 36.64
N SER A 314 27.00 1.18 36.17
CA SER A 314 28.28 1.89 36.24
C SER A 314 28.73 2.10 37.70
N ASN A 315 27.77 2.35 38.60
CA ASN A 315 28.01 2.50 40.03
C ASN A 315 28.43 1.20 40.74
N LYS A 316 28.27 0.03 40.09
CA LYS A 316 28.72 -1.25 40.63
C LYS A 316 30.19 -1.55 40.36
N TYR A 317 30.83 -0.79 39.48
CA TYR A 317 32.22 -1.00 39.07
C TYR A 317 33.12 0.16 39.52
N GLU A 318 34.36 -0.16 39.87
CA GLU A 318 35.33 0.83 40.32
C GLU A 318 35.68 1.83 39.22
N GLU A 319 35.97 3.07 39.62
CA GLU A 319 36.32 4.13 38.69
C GLU A 319 37.60 3.78 37.92
N GLY A 320 37.52 3.79 36.58
CA GLY A 320 38.63 3.40 35.70
C GLY A 320 38.71 1.92 35.34
N SER A 321 37.82 1.05 35.85
CA SER A 321 37.76 -0.35 35.43
C SER A 321 37.37 -0.49 33.94
N LEU A 322 37.77 -1.60 33.30
CA LEU A 322 37.42 -1.87 31.90
C LEU A 322 35.90 -1.98 31.71
N GLU A 323 35.23 -2.63 32.66
CA GLU A 323 33.78 -2.81 32.69
C GLU A 323 33.07 -1.47 32.82
N ARG A 324 33.55 -0.59 33.70
CA ARG A 324 32.99 0.76 33.85
C ARG A 324 33.18 1.59 32.58
N ARG A 325 34.36 1.52 31.95
CA ARG A 325 34.63 2.23 30.69
C ARG A 325 33.74 1.75 29.54
N ALA A 326 33.48 0.45 29.46
CA ALA A 326 32.56 -0.11 28.47
C ALA A 326 31.12 0.39 28.70
N ILE A 327 30.67 0.45 29.95
CA ILE A 327 29.35 0.99 30.31
C ILE A 327 29.27 2.49 30.00
N GLU A 328 30.32 3.26 30.32
CA GLU A 328 30.39 4.70 30.03
C GLU A 328 30.40 4.99 28.51
N GLU A 329 30.95 4.09 27.69
CA GLU A 329 30.86 4.18 26.23
C GLU A 329 29.44 3.92 25.72
N GLU A 330 28.74 2.91 26.25
CA GLU A 330 27.33 2.67 25.91
C GLU A 330 26.42 3.84 26.37
N ILE A 331 26.65 4.38 27.56
CA ILE A 331 25.98 5.60 28.04
C ILE A 331 26.18 6.78 27.08
N LYS A 332 27.38 6.91 26.49
CA LYS A 332 27.67 7.96 25.49
C LYS A 332 27.00 7.71 24.15
N LYS A 333 26.76 6.46 23.77
CA LYS A 333 26.02 6.13 22.53
C LYS A 333 24.54 6.42 22.66
N ILE A 334 23.94 6.24 23.84
CA ILE A 334 22.52 6.56 24.06
C ILE A 334 22.28 8.08 24.08
N LYS A 335 23.28 8.88 24.45
CA LYS A 335 23.19 10.35 24.52
C LYS A 335 23.45 11.10 23.21
N ASN A 336 23.97 10.45 22.18
CA ASN A 336 24.30 11.04 20.88
C ASN A 336 23.42 10.44 19.79
#